data_AF-A0A7C9EZQ1-F1
#
_entry.id   AF-A0A7C9EZQ1-F1
#
_cell.length_a   1.000
_cell.length_b   1.000
_cell.length_c   1.000
_cell.angle_alpha   90.00
_cell.angle_beta   90.00
_cell.angle_gamma   90.00
#
_symmetry.space_group_name_H-M   'P 1'
#
loop_
_entity.id
_entity.type
_entity.pdbx_description
1 polymer ?
#
loop_
_entity_poly.entity_id
_entity_poly.type
_entity_poly.pdbx_seq_one_letter_code
_entity_poly.pdbx_strand_id
1 'polypeptide(L)'
;MPLPLPLSLLSFLLLGLAGAGELPAFREAPAFRNGEECTPESTIHIAMTLDSTYLRGSIAAVFSVLRHSTCPENIAFHFLTHRDLRRTITSTFPSLSISLHHFDPSLVRGKISTSIRRALDQPLNYARIYLADLLPPSVHRVIYLDSDLILV
;
A
#
# COMPACT_ATOMS: atom_id res chain seq x y z
N MET A 1 -43.08 19.38 -27.86
CA MET A 1 -42.04 18.51 -28.46
C MET A 1 -40.69 19.05 -27.98
N PRO A 2 -40.07 18.47 -26.95
CA PRO A 2 -38.77 18.95 -26.46
C PRO A 2 -37.67 18.49 -27.44
N LEU A 3 -36.76 19.41 -27.77
CA LEU A 3 -35.60 19.10 -28.62
C LEU A 3 -34.64 18.14 -27.88
N PRO A 4 -33.99 17.19 -28.59
CA PRO A 4 -33.00 16.32 -27.99
C PRO A 4 -31.73 17.11 -27.64
N LEU A 5 -31.17 16.87 -26.46
CA LEU A 5 -29.87 17.38 -26.06
C LEU A 5 -28.78 16.88 -27.05
N PRO A 6 -27.80 17.73 -27.41
CA PRO A 6 -26.76 17.34 -28.36
C PRO A 6 -25.90 16.21 -27.79
N LEU A 7 -25.69 15.15 -28.59
CA LEU A 7 -24.86 13.97 -28.28
C LEU A 7 -23.45 14.33 -27.77
N SER A 8 -22.94 15.54 -28.04
CA SER A 8 -21.61 15.98 -27.62
C SER A 8 -21.48 16.16 -26.11
N LEU A 9 -22.56 16.49 -25.39
CA LEU A 9 -22.53 16.62 -23.93
C LEU A 9 -22.39 15.25 -23.23
N LEU A 10 -22.92 14.19 -23.85
CA LEU A 10 -22.83 12.82 -23.31
C LEU A 10 -21.39 12.27 -23.42
N SER A 11 -20.68 12.61 -24.51
CA SER A 11 -19.30 12.20 -24.73
C SER A 11 -18.31 12.85 -23.74
N PHE A 12 -18.56 14.09 -23.32
CA PHE A 12 -17.77 14.75 -22.27
C PHE A 12 -17.99 14.14 -20.88
N LEU A 13 -19.19 13.62 -20.58
CA LEU A 13 -19.45 12.90 -19.33
C LEU A 13 -18.74 11.53 -19.28
N LEU A 14 -18.63 10.85 -20.43
CA LEU A 14 -17.96 9.55 -20.55
C LEU A 14 -16.42 9.65 -20.49
N LEU A 15 -15.82 10.75 -20.97
CA LEU A 15 -14.37 10.98 -20.83
C LEU A 15 -13.94 11.31 -19.39
N GLY A 16 -14.86 11.79 -18.54
CA GLY A 16 -14.55 12.13 -17.14
C GLY A 16 -14.40 10.92 -16.20
N LEU A 17 -14.77 9.72 -16.63
CA LEU A 17 -14.73 8.49 -15.82
C LEU A 17 -13.52 7.58 -16.12
N ALA A 18 -12.78 7.86 -17.20
CA ALA A 18 -11.63 7.06 -17.62
C ALA A 18 -10.35 7.53 -16.89
N GLY A 19 -10.26 7.27 -15.58
CA GLY A 19 -9.12 7.70 -14.77
C GLY A 19 -8.64 6.73 -13.69
N ALA A 20 -9.24 5.55 -13.56
CA ALA A 20 -8.70 4.46 -12.75
C ALA A 20 -8.29 3.33 -13.69
N GLY A 21 -7.03 3.36 -14.15
CA GLY A 21 -6.46 2.20 -14.84
C GLY A 21 -6.64 0.96 -13.96
N GLU A 22 -7.05 -0.14 -14.58
CA GLU A 22 -7.28 -1.41 -13.87
C GLU A 22 -5.99 -1.81 -13.14
N LEU A 23 -6.08 -2.07 -11.84
CA LEU A 23 -4.92 -2.49 -11.05
C LEU A 23 -4.42 -3.84 -11.57
N PRO A 24 -3.09 -4.08 -11.59
CA PRO A 24 -2.58 -5.39 -11.97
C PRO A 24 -3.13 -6.46 -11.03
N ALA A 25 -3.57 -7.57 -11.60
CA ALA A 25 -3.91 -8.77 -10.84
C ALA A 25 -2.62 -9.50 -10.44
N PHE A 26 -2.60 -10.04 -9.21
CA PHE A 26 -1.50 -10.84 -8.69
C PHE A 26 -1.97 -12.25 -8.40
N ARG A 27 -1.07 -13.21 -8.54
CA ARG A 27 -1.33 -14.58 -8.11
C ARG A 27 -1.31 -14.63 -6.59
N GLU A 28 -2.22 -15.41 -6.02
CA GLU A 28 -2.21 -15.73 -4.60
C GLU A 28 -0.87 -16.35 -4.20
N ALA A 29 -0.29 -15.84 -3.13
CA ALA A 29 0.94 -16.34 -2.53
C ALA A 29 0.67 -17.65 -1.77
N PRO A 30 1.67 -18.55 -1.66
CA PRO A 30 1.53 -19.72 -0.81
C PRO A 30 1.34 -19.30 0.65
N ALA A 31 0.77 -20.19 1.46
CA ALA A 31 0.76 -20.00 2.90
C ALA A 31 2.19 -20.09 3.46
N PHE A 32 2.59 -19.08 4.24
CA PHE A 32 3.85 -19.07 4.98
C PHE A 32 3.56 -19.41 6.44
N ARG A 33 4.36 -20.29 7.02
CA ARG A 33 4.17 -20.81 8.39
C ARG A 33 5.41 -20.59 9.22
N ASN A 34 5.22 -20.37 10.50
CA ASN A 34 6.28 -20.34 11.49
C ASN A 34 7.05 -21.67 11.53
N GLY A 35 8.37 -21.59 11.68
CA GLY A 35 9.20 -22.72 12.06
C GLY A 35 8.98 -23.15 13.52
N GLU A 36 9.59 -24.27 13.90
CA GLU A 36 9.40 -24.88 15.22
C GLU A 36 9.90 -24.02 16.39
N GLU A 37 10.87 -23.14 16.12
CA GLU A 37 11.53 -22.29 17.14
C GLU A 37 10.77 -20.97 17.42
N CYS A 38 9.64 -20.74 16.76
CA CYS A 38 8.94 -19.46 16.84
C CYS A 38 8.14 -19.31 18.14
N THR A 39 8.41 -18.23 18.88
CA THR A 39 7.61 -17.84 20.06
C THR A 39 6.44 -16.93 19.66
N PRO A 40 5.19 -17.21 20.06
CA PRO A 40 4.02 -16.40 19.64
C PRO A 40 4.03 -14.95 20.14
N GLU A 41 4.75 -14.66 21.23
CA GLU A 41 4.68 -13.36 21.92
C GLU A 41 5.50 -12.24 21.27
N SER A 42 6.39 -12.57 20.33
CA SER A 42 7.28 -11.59 19.69
C SER A 42 6.77 -11.18 18.32
N THR A 43 5.88 -10.17 18.26
CA THR A 43 5.42 -9.60 16.99
C THR A 43 6.46 -8.63 16.40
N ILE A 44 6.77 -8.79 15.12
CA ILE A 44 7.59 -7.86 14.35
C ILE A 44 6.67 -6.99 13.51
N HIS A 45 6.64 -5.69 13.79
CA HIS A 45 5.85 -4.74 13.02
C HIS A 45 6.66 -4.21 11.85
N ILE A 46 6.11 -4.34 10.64
CA ILE A 46 6.70 -3.78 9.42
C ILE A 46 5.72 -2.76 8.85
N ALA A 47 6.20 -1.54 8.62
CA ALA A 47 5.45 -0.50 7.94
C ALA A 47 6.02 -0.25 6.55
N MET A 48 5.15 0.01 5.58
CA MET A 48 5.56 0.46 4.25
C MET A 48 4.45 1.26 3.58
N THR A 49 4.80 2.10 2.62
CA THR A 49 3.79 2.76 1.78
C THR A 49 3.22 1.78 0.76
N LEU A 50 1.94 1.94 0.42
CA LEU A 50 1.27 1.15 -0.60
C LEU A 50 0.61 2.07 -1.63
N ASP A 51 1.09 1.98 -2.87
CA ASP A 51 0.68 2.84 -3.98
C ASP A 51 0.48 2.03 -5.26
N SER A 52 -0.43 2.45 -6.15
CA SER A 52 -0.71 1.71 -7.39
C SER A 52 0.47 1.70 -8.36
N THR A 53 1.28 2.75 -8.39
CA THR A 53 2.45 2.87 -9.27
C THR A 53 3.56 1.91 -8.82
N TYR A 54 3.73 1.74 -7.50
CA TYR A 54 4.75 0.87 -6.90
C TYR A 54 4.21 -0.47 -6.40
N LEU A 55 2.99 -0.84 -6.80
CA LEU A 55 2.30 -2.02 -6.29
C LEU A 55 3.07 -3.31 -6.54
N ARG A 56 3.66 -3.47 -7.74
CA ARG A 56 4.48 -4.65 -8.08
C ARG A 56 5.68 -4.82 -7.15
N GLY A 57 6.39 -3.72 -6.86
CA GLY A 57 7.52 -3.72 -5.94
C GLY A 57 7.08 -4.02 -4.52
N SER A 58 5.97 -3.43 -4.08
CA SER A 58 5.39 -3.69 -2.75
C SER A 58 5.03 -5.16 -2.54
N ILE A 59 4.36 -5.78 -3.53
CA ILE A 59 4.04 -7.22 -3.50
C ILE A 59 5.31 -8.07 -3.45
N ALA A 60 6.33 -7.74 -4.26
CA ALA A 60 7.59 -8.47 -4.26
C ALA A 60 8.34 -8.34 -2.92
N ALA A 61 8.37 -7.15 -2.33
CA ALA A 61 8.97 -6.89 -1.03
C ALA A 61 8.29 -7.72 0.07
N VAL A 62 6.96 -7.65 0.18
CA VAL A 62 6.17 -8.46 1.14
C VAL A 62 6.43 -9.95 0.95
N PHE A 63 6.40 -10.44 -0.29
CA PHE A 63 6.68 -11.84 -0.58
C PHE A 63 8.10 -12.24 -0.14
N SER A 64 9.11 -11.40 -0.41
CA SER A 64 10.50 -11.66 -0.04
C SER A 64 10.70 -11.70 1.47
N VAL A 65 10.03 -10.82 2.23
CA VAL A 65 10.02 -10.84 3.70
C VAL A 65 9.50 -12.18 4.19
N LEU A 66 8.34 -12.61 3.71
CA LEU A 66 7.72 -13.87 4.14
C LEU A 66 8.54 -15.09 3.77
N ARG A 67 9.14 -15.07 2.57
CA ARG A 67 9.95 -16.17 2.05
C ARG A 67 11.23 -16.39 2.83
N HIS A 68 11.82 -15.33 3.38
CA HIS A 68 13.12 -15.37 4.05
C HIS A 68 13.01 -15.14 5.58
N SER A 69 11.81 -15.26 6.14
CA SER A 69 11.60 -15.19 7.60
C SER A 69 11.42 -16.58 8.19
N THR A 70 12.06 -16.86 9.32
CA THR A 70 11.82 -18.09 10.10
C THR A 70 10.41 -18.12 10.70
N CYS A 71 9.90 -16.95 11.10
CA CYS A 71 8.60 -16.80 11.78
C CYS A 71 7.68 -15.81 11.04
N PRO A 72 7.24 -16.12 9.80
CA PRO A 72 6.46 -15.19 8.98
C PRO A 72 5.07 -14.87 9.57
N GLU A 73 4.48 -15.76 10.37
CA GLU A 73 3.18 -15.51 11.01
C GLU A 73 3.29 -14.55 12.20
N ASN A 74 4.50 -14.31 12.71
CA ASN A 74 4.78 -13.33 13.75
C ASN A 74 4.97 -11.90 13.20
N ILE A 75 4.78 -11.69 11.89
CA ILE A 75 4.97 -10.39 11.25
C ILE A 75 3.61 -9.71 11.04
N ALA A 76 3.48 -8.49 11.56
CA ALA A 76 2.32 -7.63 11.34
C ALA A 76 2.66 -6.54 10.32
N PHE A 77 1.95 -6.54 9.19
CA PHE A 77 2.14 -5.52 8.15
C PHE A 77 1.21 -4.32 8.35
N HIS A 78 1.80 -3.12 8.27
CA HIS A 78 1.13 -1.83 8.35
C HIS A 78 1.36 -1.06 7.04
N PHE A 79 0.35 -1.02 6.17
CA PHE A 79 0.43 -0.29 4.91
C PHE A 79 -0.09 1.12 5.06
N LEU A 80 0.74 2.11 4.73
CA LEU A 80 0.33 3.51 4.64
C LEU A 80 -0.16 3.79 3.21
N THR A 81 -1.39 4.27 3.06
CA THR A 81 -1.96 4.51 1.74
C THR A 81 -2.96 5.66 1.74
N HIS A 82 -3.07 6.39 0.63
CA HIS A 82 -4.14 7.36 0.39
C HIS A 82 -5.22 6.83 -0.57
N ARG A 83 -5.14 5.55 -0.96
CA ARG A 83 -6.11 4.83 -1.79
C ARG A 83 -6.48 3.48 -1.18
N ASP A 84 -7.69 3.00 -1.44
CA ASP A 84 -8.07 1.66 -1.02
C ASP A 84 -7.46 0.60 -1.95
N LEU A 85 -6.48 -0.13 -1.43
CA LEU A 85 -5.80 -1.24 -2.09
C LEU A 85 -5.98 -2.55 -1.30
N ARG A 86 -6.96 -2.58 -0.37
CA ARG A 86 -7.21 -3.71 0.52
C ARG A 86 -7.44 -5.00 -0.27
N ARG A 87 -8.35 -4.97 -1.25
CA ARG A 87 -8.71 -6.14 -2.05
C ARG A 87 -7.48 -6.78 -2.68
N THR A 88 -6.61 -5.98 -3.31
CA THR A 88 -5.39 -6.47 -3.95
C THR A 88 -4.47 -7.17 -2.97
N ILE A 89 -4.23 -6.57 -1.79
CA ILE A 89 -3.36 -7.19 -0.80
C ILE A 89 -3.99 -8.47 -0.23
N THR A 90 -5.26 -8.43 0.17
CA THR A 90 -5.94 -9.59 0.78
C THR A 90 -6.11 -10.75 -0.20
N SER A 91 -6.30 -10.49 -1.50
CA SER A 91 -6.34 -11.55 -2.51
C SER A 91 -4.96 -12.13 -2.82
N THR A 92 -3.89 -11.34 -2.65
CA THR A 92 -2.52 -11.81 -2.90
C THR A 92 -1.97 -12.55 -1.70
N PHE A 93 -2.28 -12.11 -0.49
CA PHE A 93 -1.74 -12.62 0.76
C PHE A 93 -2.84 -12.92 1.79
N PRO A 94 -3.69 -13.92 1.55
CA PRO A 94 -4.87 -14.17 2.37
C PRO A 94 -4.55 -14.61 3.81
N SER A 95 -3.35 -15.14 4.05
CA SER A 95 -2.90 -15.66 5.33
C SER A 95 -2.27 -14.61 6.25
N LEU A 96 -2.07 -13.37 5.79
CA LEU A 96 -1.36 -12.35 6.57
C LEU A 96 -2.28 -11.48 7.42
N SER A 97 -1.79 -11.11 8.60
CA SER A 97 -2.37 -10.02 9.40
C SER A 97 -1.93 -8.68 8.80
N ILE A 98 -2.89 -7.95 8.25
CA ILE A 98 -2.65 -6.73 7.48
C ILE A 98 -3.50 -5.59 8.02
N SER A 99 -2.85 -4.47 8.32
CA SER A 99 -3.50 -3.19 8.65
C SER A 99 -3.24 -2.18 7.53
N LEU A 100 -4.29 -1.49 7.09
CA LEU A 100 -4.16 -0.34 6.18
C LEU A 100 -4.47 0.92 6.96
N HIS A 101 -3.55 1.88 6.90
CA HIS A 101 -3.63 3.17 7.56
C HIS A 101 -3.78 4.25 6.50
N HIS A 102 -4.84 5.04 6.60
CA HIS A 102 -5.09 6.12 5.66
C HIS A 102 -4.14 7.28 5.93
N PHE A 103 -3.35 7.68 4.93
CA PHE A 103 -2.55 8.88 4.98
C PHE A 103 -3.27 10.02 4.28
N ASP A 104 -3.56 11.12 5.00
CA ASP A 104 -4.14 12.33 4.43
C ASP A 104 -3.08 13.14 3.66
N PRO A 105 -3.16 13.23 2.32
CA PRO A 105 -2.20 13.99 1.53
C PRO A 105 -2.20 15.50 1.83
N SER A 106 -3.28 16.03 2.43
CA SER A 106 -3.43 17.46 2.72
C SER A 106 -2.35 17.96 3.70
N LEU A 107 -1.86 17.10 4.59
CA LEU A 107 -0.85 17.40 5.61
C LEU A 107 0.49 17.88 5.04
N VAL A 108 0.79 17.48 3.79
CA VAL A 108 2.07 17.74 3.14
C VAL A 108 1.96 18.44 1.81
N ARG A 109 0.80 18.43 1.14
CA ARG A 109 0.65 18.97 -0.23
C ARG A 109 1.16 20.41 -0.38
N GLY A 110 0.91 21.27 0.60
CA GLY A 110 1.39 22.66 0.60
C GLY A 110 2.86 22.85 1.00
N LYS A 111 3.55 21.78 1.42
CA LYS A 111 4.95 21.76 1.87
C LYS A 111 5.89 21.17 0.82
N ILE A 112 5.34 20.55 -0.23
CA ILE A 112 6.12 19.89 -1.29
C ILE A 112 6.41 20.92 -2.39
N SER A 113 7.69 21.24 -2.57
CA SER A 113 8.13 21.98 -3.75
C SER A 113 8.15 21.07 -4.96
N THR A 114 7.79 21.60 -6.13
CA THR A 114 7.80 20.86 -7.40
C THR A 114 9.20 20.35 -7.73
N SER A 115 9.30 19.08 -8.08
CA SER A 115 10.54 18.44 -8.51
C SER A 115 10.55 18.20 -10.02
N ILE A 116 11.76 18.12 -10.59
CA ILE A 116 11.96 17.62 -11.96
C ILE A 116 11.45 16.19 -12.06
N ARG A 117 11.56 15.41 -10.98
CA ARG A 117 11.03 14.04 -10.88
C ARG A 117 9.67 14.08 -10.20
N ARG A 118 8.59 14.04 -10.97
CA ARG A 118 7.19 14.00 -10.46
C ARG A 118 6.93 12.91 -9.40
N ALA A 119 7.71 11.83 -9.41
CA ALA A 119 7.64 10.78 -8.41
C ALA A 119 8.01 11.29 -7.00
N LEU A 120 8.89 12.29 -6.88
CA LEU A 120 9.28 12.91 -5.61
C LEU A 120 8.22 13.87 -5.06
N ASP A 121 7.29 14.31 -5.91
CA ASP A 121 6.19 15.21 -5.53
C ASP A 121 5.00 14.47 -4.91
N GLN A 122 5.05 13.13 -4.87
CA GLN A 122 3.95 12.32 -4.33
C GLN A 122 3.85 12.49 -2.81
N PRO A 123 2.69 12.92 -2.29
CA PRO A 123 2.48 13.08 -0.84
C PRO A 123 2.82 11.84 -0.03
N LEU A 124 2.57 10.64 -0.58
CA LEU A 124 2.80 9.39 0.12
C LEU A 124 4.28 9.15 0.48
N ASN A 125 5.24 9.75 -0.24
CA ASN A 125 6.67 9.68 0.09
C ASN A 125 7.00 10.24 1.48
N TYR A 126 6.15 11.14 1.99
CA TYR A 126 6.31 11.79 3.28
C TYR A 126 5.55 11.07 4.40
N ALA A 127 4.74 10.05 4.08
CA ALA A 127 3.92 9.34 5.06
C ALA A 127 4.76 8.70 6.19
N ARG A 128 5.99 8.27 5.89
CA ARG A 128 6.92 7.69 6.87
C ARG A 128 7.24 8.63 8.05
N ILE A 129 7.12 9.95 7.85
CA ILE A 129 7.37 10.95 8.89
C ILE A 129 6.24 10.92 9.95
N TYR A 130 5.03 10.49 9.55
CA TYR A 130 3.84 10.47 10.39
C TYR A 130 3.55 9.08 10.99
N LEU A 131 4.54 8.16 10.99
CA LEU A 131 4.34 6.80 11.52
C LEU A 131 3.83 6.80 12.97
N ALA A 132 4.31 7.70 13.81
CA ALA A 132 3.88 7.79 15.21
C ALA A 132 2.39 8.16 15.36
N ASP A 133 1.86 8.95 14.42
CA ASP A 133 0.45 9.37 14.41
C ASP A 133 -0.46 8.34 13.72
N LEU A 134 0.09 7.59 12.74
CA LEU A 134 -0.66 6.65 11.91
C LEU A 134 -0.76 5.25 12.53
N LEU A 135 0.25 4.82 13.28
CA LEU A 135 0.28 3.48 13.87
C LEU A 135 -0.49 3.44 15.21
N PRO A 136 -1.08 2.29 15.58
CA PRO A 136 -1.72 2.14 16.87
C PRO A 136 -0.73 2.41 18.03
N PRO A 137 -1.16 3.04 19.13
CA PRO A 137 -0.29 3.33 20.29
C PRO A 137 0.40 2.10 20.91
N SER A 138 -0.14 0.89 20.67
CA SER A 138 0.45 -0.38 21.08
C SER A 138 1.70 -0.78 20.29
N VAL A 139 1.98 -0.14 19.15
CA VAL A 139 3.16 -0.42 18.32
C VAL A 139 4.33 0.44 18.79
N HIS A 140 5.17 -0.11 19.65
CA HIS A 140 6.31 0.61 20.24
C HIS A 140 7.58 0.58 19.38
N ARG A 141 7.72 -0.40 18.48
CA ARG A 141 8.84 -0.54 17.55
C ARG A 141 8.33 -0.99 16.20
N VAL A 142 8.88 -0.40 15.13
CA VAL A 142 8.50 -0.71 13.76
C VAL A 142 9.71 -0.64 12.84
N ILE A 143 9.78 -1.55 11.88
CA ILE A 143 10.75 -1.51 10.78
C ILE A 143 10.02 -0.88 9.58
N TYR A 144 10.54 0.20 9.04
CA TYR A 144 10.01 0.79 7.81
C TYR A 144 10.76 0.25 6.59
N LEU A 145 10.02 -0.21 5.57
CA LEU A 145 10.57 -0.69 4.31
C LEU A 145 10.02 0.13 3.13
N ASP A 146 10.88 0.41 2.16
CA ASP A 146 10.49 0.98 0.86
C ASP A 146 10.04 -0.13 -0.11
N SER A 147 9.28 0.26 -1.14
CA SER A 147 8.70 -0.66 -2.12
C SER A 147 9.68 -1.20 -3.18
N ASP A 148 10.93 -0.74 -3.17
CA ASP A 148 11.98 -1.06 -4.13
C ASP A 148 13.09 -1.95 -3.55
N LEU A 149 12.76 -2.72 -2.51
CA LEU A 149 13.66 -3.65 -1.84
C LEU A 149 13.26 -5.11 -2.05
N ILE A 150 14.24 -6.01 -1.96
CA ILE A 150 14.07 -7.45 -1.86
C ILE A 150 14.95 -7.94 -0.71
N LEU A 151 14.36 -8.70 0.21
CA LEU A 151 15.09 -9.35 1.31
C LEU A 151 15.52 -10.75 0.88
N VAL A 152 16.71 -11.16 1.33
CA VAL A 152 17.36 -12.45 1.03
C VAL A 152 17.94 -13.09 2.28
#